data_AF-X1PZW1-F1
#
_entry.id   AF-X1PZW1-F1
#
_cell.length_a   1.000
_cell.length_b   1.000
_cell.length_c   1.000
_cell.angle_alpha   90.00
_cell.angle_beta   90.00
_cell.angle_gamma   90.00
#
_symmetry.space_group_name_H-M   'P 1'
#
loop_
_entity.id
_entity.type
_entity.pdbx_description
1 polymer ?
#
loop_
_entity_poly.entity_id
_entity_poly.type
_entity_poly.pdbx_seq_one_letter_code
_entity_poly.pdbx_strand_id
1 'polypeptide(L)'
;MYYKLLTRELKTGFRTEKFEDDNYTIFWEGLLFIKGLAPGEESIAKFVEDLKKIPLPSIVENLSGVFACIIHDKKIDIIYNFIDNSRLFNLF
;
A
#
# COMPACT_ATOMS: atom_id res chain seq x y z
N MET A 1 17.51 -5.00 -8.47
CA MET A 1 16.29 -5.44 -7.79
C MET A 1 15.16 -5.29 -8.79
N TYR A 2 14.58 -6.40 -9.25
CA TYR A 2 13.56 -6.42 -10.32
C TYR A 2 12.18 -6.49 -9.63
N TYR A 3 11.32 -5.50 -9.85
CA TYR A 3 9.94 -5.53 -9.36
C TYR A 3 9.01 -5.88 -10.53
N LYS A 4 8.05 -6.78 -10.30
CA LYS A 4 7.09 -7.24 -11.32
C LYS A 4 5.70 -6.73 -10.99
N LEU A 5 5.25 -5.72 -11.72
CA LEU A 5 3.89 -5.20 -11.64
C LEU A 5 2.90 -6.26 -12.16
N LEU A 6 2.20 -6.95 -11.25
CA LEU A 6 1.14 -7.89 -11.60
C LEU A 6 -0.20 -7.19 -11.44
N THR A 7 -0.59 -6.39 -12.44
CA THR A 7 -1.99 -5.96 -12.57
C THR A 7 -2.79 -7.17 -13.07
N ARG A 8 -3.69 -7.71 -12.24
CA ARG A 8 -4.61 -8.78 -12.65
C ARG A 8 -5.98 -8.15 -12.91
N GLU A 9 -6.64 -8.57 -13.98
CA GLU A 9 -7.97 -8.09 -14.36
C GLU A 9 -9.01 -8.47 -13.29
N LEU A 10 -9.34 -7.53 -12.41
CA LEU A 10 -10.60 -7.51 -11.67
C LEU A 10 -11.58 -6.67 -12.49
N LYS A 11 -12.75 -7.24 -12.80
CA LYS A 11 -13.81 -6.66 -13.65
C LYS A 11 -14.58 -5.52 -12.96
N THR A 12 -13.88 -4.56 -12.40
CA THR A 12 -14.42 -3.29 -11.90
C THR A 12 -13.46 -2.20 -12.36
N GLY A 13 -13.95 -1.14 -12.99
CA GLY A 13 -13.16 -0.14 -13.71
C GLY A 13 -12.22 0.74 -12.86
N PHE A 14 -11.73 0.23 -11.73
CA PHE A 14 -10.79 0.89 -10.84
C PHE A 14 -9.47 0.11 -10.84
N ARG A 15 -8.37 0.82 -11.05
CA ARG A 15 -7.03 0.24 -11.20
C ARG A 15 -6.46 -0.04 -9.82
N THR A 16 -6.61 -1.26 -9.33
CA THR A 16 -5.86 -1.73 -8.16
C THR A 16 -4.39 -1.89 -8.54
N GLU A 17 -3.53 -1.16 -7.84
CA GLU A 17 -2.09 -1.24 -7.98
C GLU A 17 -1.51 -2.24 -6.97
N LYS A 18 -0.31 -2.76 -7.28
CA LYS A 18 0.33 -3.82 -6.48
C LYS A 18 1.83 -3.61 -6.39
N PHE A 19 2.36 -3.76 -5.19
CA PHE A 19 3.78 -3.90 -4.89
C PHE A 19 4.02 -5.25 -4.20
N GLU A 20 5.17 -5.87 -4.46
CA GLU A 20 5.53 -7.14 -3.83
C GLU A 20 7.05 -7.26 -3.65
N ASP A 21 7.47 -7.64 -2.45
CA ASP A 21 8.83 -8.09 -2.14
C ASP A 21 8.81 -9.41 -1.33
N ASP A 22 9.96 -9.83 -0.82
CA ASP A 22 10.08 -11.09 -0.06
C ASP A 22 9.29 -11.08 1.26
N ASN A 23 8.97 -9.91 1.81
CA ASN A 23 8.36 -9.75 3.14
C ASN A 23 6.91 -9.30 3.06
N TYR A 24 6.54 -8.52 2.04
CA TYR A 24 5.26 -7.85 1.94
C TYR A 24 4.64 -7.99 0.56
N THR A 25 3.32 -8.13 0.54
CA THR A 25 2.51 -7.82 -0.64
C THR A 25 1.60 -6.65 -0.29
N ILE A 26 1.63 -5.59 -1.07
CA ILE A 26 0.80 -4.40 -0.87
C ILE A 26 -0.08 -4.21 -2.08
N PHE A 27 -1.38 -4.06 -1.84
CA PHE A 27 -2.36 -3.64 -2.82
C PHE A 27 -2.89 -2.28 -2.42
N TRP A 28 -3.05 -1.37 -3.37
CA TRP A 28 -3.74 -0.11 -3.10
C TRP A 28 -4.62 0.31 -4.26
N GLU A 29 -5.58 1.16 -3.94
CA GLU A 29 -6.43 1.85 -4.90
C GLU A 29 -6.48 3.33 -4.54
N GLY A 30 -6.50 4.19 -5.55
CA GLY A 30 -6.53 5.64 -5.38
C GLY A 30 -5.15 6.28 -5.29
N LEU A 31 -5.10 7.48 -4.74
CA LEU A 31 -3.89 8.29 -4.63
C LEU A 31 -3.26 8.05 -3.26
N LEU A 32 -2.17 7.29 -3.21
CA LEU A 32 -1.40 7.02 -1.99
C LEU A 32 0.01 7.57 -2.14
N PHE A 33 0.46 8.41 -1.20
CA PHE A 33 1.80 8.98 -1.22
C PHE A 33 2.35 9.31 0.17
N ILE A 34 3.66 9.46 0.27
CA ILE A 34 4.34 10.13 1.39
C ILE A 34 4.61 11.57 0.97
N LYS A 35 4.34 12.55 1.83
CA LYS A 35 4.59 13.96 1.51
C LYS A 35 6.05 14.18 1.10
N GLY A 36 6.24 14.79 -0.06
CA GLY A 36 7.57 15.04 -0.64
C GLY A 36 8.07 13.96 -1.61
N LEU A 37 7.32 12.86 -1.79
CA LEU A 37 7.60 11.82 -2.79
C LEU A 37 6.49 11.76 -3.84
N ALA A 38 6.77 11.15 -5.00
CA ALA A 38 5.73 10.91 -6.00
C ALA A 38 4.72 9.86 -5.50
N PRO A 39 3.44 9.96 -5.91
CA PRO A 39 2.42 8.99 -5.55
C PRO A 39 2.65 7.62 -6.18
N GLY A 40 2.11 6.59 -5.53
CA GLY A 40 2.21 5.20 -5.97
C GLY A 40 3.56 4.58 -5.60
N GLU A 41 4.23 3.97 -6.59
CA GLU A 41 5.37 3.07 -6.39
C GLU A 41 6.53 3.67 -5.58
N GLU A 42 6.92 4.93 -5.81
CA GLU A 42 8.02 5.57 -5.07
C GLU A 42 7.70 5.68 -3.57
N SER A 43 6.50 6.17 -3.26
CA SER A 43 6.01 6.27 -1.88
C SER A 43 5.85 4.91 -1.22
N ILE A 44 5.37 3.90 -1.96
CA ILE A 44 5.21 2.53 -1.46
C ILE A 44 6.58 1.88 -1.18
N ALA A 45 7.56 2.08 -2.05
CA ALA A 45 8.92 1.57 -1.83
C ALA A 45 9.52 2.14 -0.54
N LYS A 46 9.43 3.47 -0.35
CA LYS A 46 9.89 4.12 0.89
C LYS A 46 9.12 3.63 2.12
N PHE A 47 7.80 3.49 2.00
CA PHE A 47 6.94 2.99 3.07
C PHE A 47 7.37 1.58 3.51
N VAL A 48 7.66 0.68 2.58
CA VAL A 48 8.14 -0.69 2.85
C VAL A 48 9.51 -0.68 3.53
N GLU A 49 10.42 0.20 3.11
CA GLU A 49 11.72 0.35 3.76
C GLU A 49 11.60 0.77 5.23
N ASP A 50 10.63 1.62 5.55
CA ASP A 50 10.39 2.07 6.91
C ASP A 50 9.61 1.05 7.75
N LEU A 51 8.66 0.34 7.14
CA LEU A 51 7.90 -0.74 7.77
C LEU A 51 8.82 -1.88 8.29
N LYS A 52 9.98 -2.06 7.64
CA LYS A 52 11.03 -3.01 8.11
C LYS A 52 11.71 -2.58 9.40
N LYS A 53 11.58 -1.31 9.81
CA LYS A 53 12.29 -0.68 10.93
C LYS A 53 11.36 -0.23 12.05
N ILE A 54 10.13 0.14 11.70
CA ILE A 54 9.16 0.80 12.58
C ILE A 54 7.82 0.04 12.52
N PRO A 55 7.08 -0.11 13.63
CA PRO A 55 5.77 -0.74 13.64
C PRO A 55 4.76 -0.06 12.70
N LEU A 56 3.89 -0.88 12.08
CA LEU A 56 2.88 -0.43 11.12
C LEU A 56 2.04 0.79 11.60
N PRO A 57 1.51 0.83 12.83
CA PRO A 57 0.67 1.97 13.26
C PRO A 57 1.39 3.31 13.18
N SER A 58 2.68 3.35 13.46
CA SER A 58 3.46 4.59 13.46
C SER A 58 3.80 5.08 12.05
N ILE A 59 3.92 4.17 11.08
CA ILE A 59 4.30 4.53 9.71
C ILE A 59 3.10 4.87 8.83
N VAL A 60 1.93 4.29 9.12
CA VAL A 60 0.68 4.57 8.38
C VAL A 60 0.27 6.04 8.50
N GLU A 61 0.56 6.71 9.61
CA GLU A 61 0.30 8.14 9.80
C GLU A 61 1.05 9.04 8.80
N ASN A 62 2.13 8.55 8.19
CA ASN A 62 2.89 9.29 7.19
C ASN A 62 2.30 9.20 5.78
N LEU A 63 1.35 8.28 5.57
CA LEU A 63 0.66 8.15 4.29
C LEU A 63 -0.37 9.26 4.14
N SER A 64 -0.47 9.78 2.93
CA SER A 64 -1.34 10.87 2.54
C SER A 64 -2.05 10.54 1.24
N GLY A 65 -3.19 11.19 1.02
CA GLY A 65 -3.99 11.07 -0.19
C GLY A 65 -5.37 10.50 0.09
N VAL A 66 -5.95 9.90 -0.93
CA VAL A 66 -7.30 9.31 -0.91
C VAL A 66 -7.17 7.90 -1.43
N PHE A 67 -7.21 6.90 -0.55
CA PHE A 67 -6.82 5.54 -0.91
C PHE A 67 -7.45 4.47 -0.01
N ALA A 68 -7.50 3.27 -0.56
CA ALA A 68 -7.61 2.02 0.20
C ALA A 68 -6.32 1.22 0.05
N CYS A 69 -5.83 0.63 1.14
CA CYS A 69 -4.59 -0.13 1.16
C CYS A 69 -4.76 -1.45 1.93
N ILE A 70 -4.21 -2.53 1.37
CA ILE A 70 -4.13 -3.86 1.98
C ILE A 70 -2.67 -4.30 1.97
N ILE A 71 -2.17 -4.76 3.12
CA ILE A 71 -0.81 -5.26 3.29
C ILE A 71 -0.88 -6.69 3.80
N HIS A 72 -0.27 -7.62 3.10
CA HIS A 72 0.05 -8.95 3.62
C HIS A 72 1.49 -8.96 4.12
N ASP A 73 1.69 -9.12 5.42
CA ASP A 73 2.98 -9.43 6.01
C ASP A 73 3.21 -10.94 5.93
N LYS A 74 4.10 -11.36 5.03
CA LYS A 74 4.39 -12.76 4.73
C LYS A 74 5.16 -13.45 5.85
N LYS A 75 5.82 -12.71 6.76
CA LYS A 75 6.63 -13.29 7.84
C LYS A 75 5.78 -13.87 8.95
N ILE A 76 4.73 -13.14 9.30
CA ILE A 76 3.81 -13.48 10.40
C ILE A 76 2.43 -13.91 9.90
N ASP A 77 2.24 -13.94 8.58
CA ASP A 77 1.00 -14.30 7.89
C ASP A 77 -0.21 -13.49 8.38
N ILE A 78 -0.03 -12.17 8.49
CA ILE A 78 -1.07 -11.24 8.91
C ILE A 78 -1.44 -10.32 7.75
N ILE A 79 -2.74 -10.08 7.60
CA ILE A 79 -3.27 -9.10 6.65
C ILE A 79 -3.72 -7.87 7.43
N TYR A 80 -3.17 -6.72 7.03
CA TYR A 80 -3.57 -5.41 7.50
C TYR A 80 -4.35 -4.70 6.40
N ASN A 81 -5.32 -3.90 6.78
CA ASN A 81 -6.07 -3.07 5.85
C ASN A 81 -6.36 -1.71 6.48
N PHE A 82 -6.38 -0.67 5.66
CA PHE A 82 -6.69 0.68 6.12
C PHE A 82 -7.10 1.56 4.94
N ILE A 83 -7.87 2.59 5.25
CA ILE A 83 -8.30 3.64 4.34
C ILE A 83 -7.80 4.98 4.83
N ASP A 84 -7.75 5.95 3.92
CA ASP A 84 -7.48 7.33 4.30
C ASP A 84 -8.63 7.93 5.13
N ASN A 85 -8.34 9.02 5.84
CA ASN A 85 -9.28 9.65 6.77
C ASN A 85 -10.49 10.32 6.08
N SER A 86 -10.50 10.48 4.75
CA SER A 86 -11.64 11.04 4.02
C SER A 86 -12.80 10.06 3.88
N ARG A 87 -12.57 8.74 4.12
CA ARG A 87 -13.57 7.67 3.99
C ARG A 87 -14.22 7.59 2.61
N LEU A 88 -13.52 8.02 1.57
CA LEU A 88 -14.00 7.90 0.19
C LEU A 88 -13.95 6.46 -0.32
N PHE A 89 -13.15 5.60 0.31
CA PHE A 89 -13.17 4.15 0.10
C PHE A 89 -13.80 3.42 1.29
N ASN A 90 -14.49 2.31 1.01
CA ASN A 90 -15.01 1.39 2.02
C ASN A 90 -14.29 0.05 1.89
N LEU A 91 -13.70 -0.41 3.00
CA LEU A 91 -13.20 -1.78 3.14
C LEU A 91 -14.25 -2.61 3.89
N PHE A 92 -14.54 -3.81 3.40
CA PHE A 92 -15.54 -4.73 3.95
C PHE A 92 -14.87 -6.03 4.44
#